data_AF-A0A844SZL2-F1
#
_entry.id   AF-A0A844SZL2-F1
#
_cell.length_a   1.000
_cell.length_b   1.000
_cell.length_c   1.000
_cell.angle_alpha   90.00
_cell.angle_beta   90.00
_cell.angle_gamma   90.00
#
_symmetry.space_group_name_H-M   'P 1'
#
loop_
_entity.id
_entity.type
_entity.pdbx_description
1 polymer ?
#
loop_
_entity_poly.entity_id
_entity_poly.type
_entity_poly.pdbx_seq_one_letter_code
_entity_poly.pdbx_strand_id
1 'polypeptide(L)'
;MPREGDSRVSYFLDHYLKLTFPLADPETPGFREAQRGALFAVGSHFSGRKDAAIITMPTGTGKTAVLQASSFLLRANRVLVLTPSRLVREQIADDFKKLGVLKRLGALPADLPEPNVMATSGRITDPLQWESLREV
;
A
#
# COMPACT_ATOMS: atom_id res chain seq x y z
N MET A 1 -19.23 -5.09 -5.79
CA MET A 1 -19.63 -6.46 -5.40
C MET A 1 -18.55 -7.41 -5.88
N PRO A 2 -17.86 -8.12 -4.98
CA PRO A 2 -17.05 -9.28 -5.38
C PRO A 2 -17.98 -10.32 -6.01
N ARG A 3 -17.52 -11.04 -7.04
CA ARG A 3 -18.29 -12.13 -7.65
C ARG A 3 -18.22 -13.36 -6.72
N GLU A 4 -19.33 -14.05 -6.53
CA GLU A 4 -19.41 -15.33 -5.80
C GLU A 4 -18.49 -16.37 -6.44
N GLY A 5 -17.72 -17.08 -5.61
CA GLY A 5 -16.84 -18.19 -6.01
C GLY A 5 -15.35 -17.99 -5.71
N ASP A 6 -14.96 -16.86 -5.15
CA ASP A 6 -13.55 -16.51 -4.95
C ASP A 6 -13.30 -16.22 -3.47
N SER A 7 -13.05 -17.26 -2.67
CA SER A 7 -12.51 -17.10 -1.32
C SER A 7 -11.06 -16.64 -1.42
N ARG A 8 -10.83 -15.44 -1.98
CA ARG A 8 -9.51 -14.85 -2.12
C ARG A 8 -9.12 -14.20 -0.80
N VAL A 9 -8.14 -14.81 -0.15
CA VAL A 9 -7.40 -14.20 0.96
C VAL A 9 -6.74 -12.94 0.43
N SER A 10 -7.16 -11.78 0.91
CA SER A 10 -6.59 -10.49 0.54
C SER A 10 -5.93 -9.91 1.77
N TYR A 11 -4.60 -9.96 1.80
CA TYR A 11 -3.81 -9.47 2.93
C TYR A 11 -4.23 -8.06 3.40
N PHE A 12 -4.43 -7.13 2.46
CA PHE A 12 -4.81 -5.75 2.79
C PHE A 12 -6.26 -5.62 3.27
N LEU A 13 -7.18 -6.44 2.76
CA LEU A 13 -8.57 -6.50 3.25
C LEU A 13 -8.61 -7.11 4.66
N ASP A 14 -7.93 -8.22 4.88
CA ASP A 14 -7.91 -8.97 6.14
C ASP A 14 -7.26 -8.19 7.29
N HIS A 15 -6.42 -7.22 6.95
CA HIS A 15 -5.73 -6.35 7.91
C HIS A 15 -6.19 -4.89 7.86
N TYR A 16 -7.24 -4.57 7.10
CA TYR A 16 -7.79 -3.21 7.01
C TYR A 16 -8.13 -2.62 8.38
N LEU A 17 -8.81 -3.39 9.23
CA LEU A 17 -9.22 -2.94 10.56
C LEU A 17 -8.04 -2.66 11.52
N LYS A 18 -6.83 -3.07 11.16
CA LYS A 18 -5.61 -2.80 11.93
C LYS A 18 -4.94 -1.47 11.54
N LEU A 19 -5.35 -0.87 10.41
CA LEU A 19 -4.83 0.42 9.97
C LEU A 19 -5.40 1.54 10.84
N THR A 20 -4.50 2.28 11.49
CA THR A 20 -4.84 3.49 12.24
C THR A 20 -4.19 4.72 11.57
N PHE A 21 -4.61 5.92 11.97
CA PHE A 21 -4.08 7.18 11.43
C PHE A 21 -3.53 8.08 12.56
N PRO A 22 -2.50 7.61 13.29
CA PRO A 22 -1.87 8.43 14.34
C PRO A 22 -1.30 9.70 13.72
N LEU A 23 -1.45 10.82 14.41
CA LEU A 23 -0.87 12.10 14.01
C LEU A 23 0.55 12.18 14.58
N ALA A 24 1.51 12.58 13.74
CA ALA A 24 2.87 12.85 14.21
C ALA A 24 2.89 14.07 15.13
N ASP A 25 3.56 13.95 16.27
CA ASP A 25 3.96 15.06 17.13
C ASP A 25 5.48 14.98 17.43
N PRO A 26 6.09 15.97 18.12
CA PRO A 26 7.53 15.94 18.42
C PRO A 26 8.00 14.71 19.21
N GLU A 27 7.14 14.13 20.04
CA GLU A 27 7.43 13.04 20.97
C GLU A 27 6.89 11.69 20.49
N THR A 28 5.88 11.68 19.60
CA THR A 28 5.22 10.47 19.12
C THR A 28 5.29 10.31 17.60
N PRO A 29 5.69 9.13 17.12
CA PRO A 29 5.63 8.81 15.70
C PRO A 29 4.19 8.81 15.18
N GLY A 30 4.01 9.26 13.94
CA GLY A 30 2.71 9.23 13.27
C GLY A 30 2.79 9.74 11.83
N PHE A 31 1.64 9.80 11.17
CA PHE A 31 1.55 10.46 9.88
C PHE A 31 1.66 11.97 10.05
N ARG A 32 2.47 12.61 9.20
CA ARG A 32 2.45 14.07 9.04
C ARG A 32 1.11 14.49 8.44
N GLU A 33 0.69 15.74 8.69
CA GLU A 33 -0.59 16.25 8.17
C GLU A 33 -0.74 16.11 6.65
N ALA A 34 0.32 16.37 5.89
CA ALA A 34 0.31 16.19 4.43
C ALA A 34 0.03 14.73 4.01
N GLN A 35 0.49 13.74 4.78
CA GLN A 35 0.25 12.33 4.50
C GLN A 35 -1.20 11.93 4.84
N ARG A 36 -1.73 12.41 5.98
CA ARG A 36 -3.14 12.20 6.37
C ARG A 36 -4.10 12.84 5.36
N GLY A 37 -3.84 14.09 4.99
CA GLY A 37 -4.63 14.80 3.98
C GLY A 37 -4.66 14.05 2.65
N ALA A 38 -3.52 13.52 2.20
CA ALA A 38 -3.47 12.69 1.00
C ALA A 38 -4.31 11.40 1.13
N LEU A 39 -4.21 10.69 2.26
CA LEU A 39 -4.97 9.46 2.50
C LEU A 39 -6.48 9.72 2.57
N PHE A 40 -6.91 10.79 3.23
CA PHE A 40 -8.32 11.17 3.29
C PHE A 40 -8.86 11.61 1.93
N ALA A 41 -8.05 12.30 1.12
CA ALA A 41 -8.41 12.63 -0.26
C ALA A 41 -8.58 11.37 -1.12
N VAL A 42 -7.69 10.37 -0.96
CA VAL A 42 -7.82 9.05 -1.61
C VAL A 42 -9.12 8.36 -1.20
N GLY A 43 -9.39 8.28 0.11
CA GLY A 43 -10.62 7.67 0.63
C GLY A 43 -11.88 8.36 0.12
N SER A 44 -11.90 9.69 0.14
CA SER A 44 -13.00 10.50 -0.38
C SER A 44 -13.22 10.25 -1.88
N HIS A 45 -12.17 10.33 -2.70
CA HIS A 45 -12.26 10.07 -4.14
C HIS A 45 -12.85 8.69 -4.44
N PHE A 46 -12.30 7.62 -3.85
CA PHE A 46 -12.73 6.25 -4.15
C PHE A 46 -14.04 5.82 -3.46
N SER A 47 -14.60 6.64 -2.57
CA SER A 47 -15.95 6.41 -2.03
C SER A 47 -17.06 6.69 -3.05
N GLY A 48 -16.84 7.66 -3.94
CA GLY A 48 -17.81 8.09 -4.97
C GLY A 48 -17.38 7.82 -6.40
N ARG A 49 -16.08 7.57 -6.64
CA ARG A 49 -15.49 7.41 -7.97
C ARG A 49 -14.66 6.15 -8.09
N LYS A 50 -14.42 5.72 -9.33
CA LYS A 50 -13.62 4.52 -9.64
C LYS A 50 -12.52 4.77 -10.66
N ASP A 51 -12.45 5.97 -11.21
CA ASP A 51 -11.44 6.34 -12.18
C ASP A 51 -10.12 6.73 -11.50
N ALA A 52 -9.05 6.78 -12.29
CA ALA A 52 -7.70 6.98 -11.80
C ALA A 52 -7.54 8.34 -11.08
N ALA A 53 -6.70 8.36 -10.04
CA ALA A 53 -6.40 9.55 -9.26
C ALA A 53 -4.90 9.89 -9.34
N ILE A 54 -4.58 11.18 -9.22
CA ILE A 54 -3.21 11.68 -9.12
C ILE A 54 -3.06 12.37 -7.77
N ILE A 55 -2.05 11.97 -7.00
CA ILE A 55 -1.68 12.60 -5.73
C ILE A 55 -0.34 13.30 -5.93
N THR A 56 -0.31 14.61 -5.72
CA THR A 56 0.92 15.40 -5.73
C THR A 56 1.40 15.60 -4.28
N MET A 57 2.67 15.28 -4.04
CA MET A 57 3.33 15.48 -2.75
C MET A 57 4.76 15.99 -2.99
N PRO A 58 5.31 16.89 -2.16
CA PRO A 58 6.72 17.27 -2.26
C PRO A 58 7.68 16.09 -1.99
N THR A 59 8.94 16.19 -2.41
CA THR A 59 9.98 15.23 -2.02
C THR A 59 10.22 15.27 -0.50
N GLY A 60 10.71 14.17 0.08
CA GLY A 60 10.97 14.09 1.53
C GLY A 60 9.73 13.99 2.44
N THR A 61 8.51 14.07 1.90
CA THR A 61 7.26 14.02 2.69
C THR A 61 6.73 12.61 3.01
N GLY A 62 7.53 11.57 2.73
CA GLY A 62 7.18 10.19 3.05
C GLY A 62 6.05 9.62 2.17
N LYS A 63 6.14 9.80 0.85
CA LYS A 63 5.21 9.25 -0.16
C LYS A 63 4.98 7.75 0.00
N THR A 64 6.00 7.00 0.39
CA THR A 64 5.93 5.55 0.61
C THR A 64 4.87 5.19 1.66
N ALA A 65 4.75 5.96 2.74
CA ALA A 65 3.74 5.72 3.78
C ALA A 65 2.32 5.83 3.20
N VAL A 66 2.08 6.86 2.38
CA VAL A 66 0.77 7.08 1.73
C VAL A 66 0.48 5.95 0.73
N LEU A 67 1.47 5.54 -0.07
CA LEU A 67 1.34 4.44 -1.02
C LEU A 67 0.96 3.12 -0.33
N GLN A 68 1.64 2.78 0.75
CA GLN A 68 1.35 1.57 1.53
C GLN A 68 -0.01 1.66 2.21
N ALA A 69 -0.28 2.73 2.97
CA ALA A 69 -1.54 2.90 3.70
C ALA A 69 -2.75 2.95 2.75
N SER A 70 -2.60 3.49 1.54
CA SER A 70 -3.65 3.46 0.51
C SER A 70 -4.05 2.03 0.12
N SER A 71 -3.11 1.08 0.13
CA SER A 71 -3.38 -0.32 -0.20
C SER A 71 -4.33 -0.97 0.82
N PHE A 72 -4.13 -0.69 2.11
CA PHE A 72 -5.02 -1.09 3.19
C PHE A 72 -6.34 -0.31 3.14
N LEU A 73 -6.28 1.02 3.08
CA LEU A 73 -7.45 1.91 3.08
C LEU A 73 -8.45 1.54 1.97
N LEU A 74 -7.95 1.21 0.78
CA LEU A 74 -8.77 0.80 -0.36
C LEU A 74 -9.14 -0.69 -0.35
N ARG A 75 -8.67 -1.46 0.64
CA ARG A 75 -8.88 -2.92 0.78
C ARG A 75 -8.49 -3.64 -0.50
N ALA A 76 -7.31 -3.31 -1.02
CA ALA A 76 -6.86 -3.79 -2.31
C ALA A 76 -6.68 -5.31 -2.30
N ASN A 77 -7.22 -6.01 -3.30
CA ASN A 77 -7.01 -7.45 -3.42
C ASN A 77 -5.53 -7.79 -3.71
N ARG A 78 -4.95 -7.10 -4.69
CA ARG A 78 -3.53 -7.16 -5.08
C ARG A 78 -3.07 -5.76 -5.46
N VAL A 79 -1.78 -5.48 -5.30
CA VAL A 79 -1.17 -4.19 -5.62
C VAL A 79 -0.04 -4.39 -6.61
N LEU A 80 -0.05 -3.62 -7.70
CA LEU A 80 1.06 -3.52 -8.65
C LEU A 80 1.67 -2.12 -8.54
N VAL A 81 2.94 -2.03 -8.17
CA VAL A 81 3.66 -0.76 -8.13
C VAL A 81 4.62 -0.68 -9.31
N LEU A 82 4.47 0.36 -10.14
CA LEU A 82 5.36 0.66 -11.25
C LEU A 82 6.35 1.75 -10.85
N THR A 83 7.64 1.50 -11.04
CA THR A 83 8.72 2.40 -10.64
C THR A 83 9.66 2.69 -11.82
N PRO A 84 10.32 3.86 -11.84
CA PRO A 84 11.14 4.27 -12.99
C PRO A 84 12.49 3.56 -13.10
N SER A 85 12.95 2.87 -12.04
CA SER A 85 14.25 2.21 -12.04
C SER A 85 14.26 0.96 -11.16
N ARG A 86 15.29 0.12 -11.36
CA ARG A 86 15.55 -1.08 -10.56
C ARG A 86 15.79 -0.75 -9.07
N LEU A 87 16.58 0.30 -8.80
CA LEU A 87 16.87 0.72 -7.43
C LEU A 87 15.59 1.11 -6.65
N VAL A 88 14.71 1.91 -7.28
CA VAL A 88 13.44 2.32 -6.65
C VAL A 88 12.52 1.11 -6.48
N ARG A 89 12.51 0.18 -7.44
CA ARG A 89 11.73 -1.06 -7.35
C ARG A 89 12.15 -1.90 -6.15
N GLU A 90 13.45 -2.11 -5.96
CA GLU A 90 13.98 -2.89 -4.84
C GLU A 90 13.65 -2.22 -3.50
N GLN A 91 13.84 -0.91 -3.38
CA GLN A 91 13.47 -0.16 -2.18
C GLN A 91 11.98 -0.27 -1.84
N ILE A 92 11.10 -0.09 -2.82
CA ILE A 92 9.65 -0.18 -2.62
C ILE A 92 9.24 -1.62 -2.28
N ALA A 93 9.83 -2.63 -2.93
CA ALA A 93 9.56 -4.02 -2.62
C ALA A 93 9.94 -4.36 -1.16
N ASP A 94 11.12 -3.92 -0.72
CA ASP A 94 11.56 -4.10 0.67
C ASP A 94 10.67 -3.36 1.67
N ASP A 95 10.26 -2.12 1.35
CA ASP A 95 9.34 -1.35 2.18
C ASP A 95 7.99 -2.06 2.30
N PHE A 96 7.40 -2.53 1.19
CA PHE A 96 6.14 -3.29 1.18
C PHE A 96 6.25 -4.60 1.93
N LYS A 97 7.36 -5.34 1.77
CA LYS A 97 7.56 -6.61 2.47
C LYS A 97 7.57 -6.41 3.99
N LYS A 98 8.31 -5.42 4.48
CA LYS A 98 8.46 -5.19 5.92
C LYS A 98 7.31 -4.42 6.55
N LEU A 99 6.60 -3.63 5.74
CA LEU A 99 5.66 -2.58 6.20
C LEU A 99 6.29 -1.65 7.25
N GLY A 100 7.62 -1.52 7.21
CA GLY A 100 8.39 -0.93 8.31
C GLY A 100 8.05 0.54 8.55
N VAL A 101 7.70 1.28 7.50
CA VAL A 101 7.26 2.67 7.64
C VAL A 101 5.97 2.73 8.47
N LEU A 102 4.93 1.98 8.09
CA LEU A 102 3.65 2.01 8.80
C LEU A 102 3.76 1.49 10.24
N LYS A 103 4.59 0.45 10.47
CA LYS A 103 4.88 -0.06 11.81
C LYS A 103 5.57 0.99 12.69
N ARG A 104 6.59 1.69 12.16
CA ARG A 104 7.28 2.77 12.88
C ARG A 104 6.40 3.97 13.19
N LEU A 105 5.44 4.28 12.30
CA LEU A 105 4.47 5.34 12.54
C LEU A 105 3.38 4.95 13.55
N GLY A 106 3.33 3.71 14.03
CA GLY A 106 2.21 3.21 14.84
C GLY A 106 0.90 3.06 14.06
N ALA A 107 0.95 3.17 12.73
CA ALA A 107 -0.20 3.03 11.83
C ALA A 107 -0.60 1.57 11.61
N LEU A 108 0.30 0.63 11.92
CA LEU A 108 0.05 -0.81 11.96
C LEU A 108 0.74 -1.43 13.18
N PRO A 109 0.21 -2.54 13.74
CA PRO A 109 0.88 -3.29 14.81
C PRO A 109 2.29 -3.75 14.41
N ALA A 110 3.24 -3.67 15.33
CA ALA A 110 4.63 -4.04 15.07
C ALA A 110 4.79 -5.53 14.72
N ASP A 111 3.96 -6.38 15.30
CA ASP A 111 3.89 -7.84 15.13
C ASP A 111 3.01 -8.27 13.94
N LEU A 112 2.49 -7.32 13.14
CA LEU A 112 1.70 -7.67 11.97
C LEU A 112 2.51 -8.55 11.00
N PRO A 113 1.99 -9.72 10.57
CA PRO A 113 2.64 -10.56 9.59
C PRO A 113 2.95 -9.79 8.31
N GLU A 114 4.01 -10.14 7.61
CA GLU A 114 4.41 -9.47 6.37
C GLU A 114 3.58 -9.94 5.17
N PRO A 115 3.25 -9.07 4.20
CA PRO A 115 2.64 -9.50 2.95
C PRO A 115 3.64 -10.23 2.05
N ASN A 116 3.14 -11.07 1.16
CA ASN A 116 3.92 -11.59 0.05
C ASN A 116 4.19 -10.46 -0.95
N VAL A 117 5.46 -10.28 -1.29
CA VAL A 117 5.92 -9.22 -2.19
C VAL A 117 7.00 -9.77 -3.10
N MET A 118 6.86 -9.53 -4.39
CA MET A 118 7.83 -9.96 -5.39
C MET A 118 8.28 -8.76 -6.24
N ALA A 119 9.58 -8.47 -6.23
CA ALA A 119 10.19 -7.53 -7.15
C ALA A 119 10.40 -8.21 -8.52
N THR A 120 9.62 -7.83 -9.53
CA THR A 120 9.76 -8.44 -10.86
C THR A 120 11.11 -8.06 -11.49
N SER A 121 11.87 -9.06 -11.94
CA SER A 121 13.15 -8.85 -12.63
C SER A 121 12.96 -8.45 -14.10
N GLY A 122 11.88 -8.94 -14.74
CA GLY A 122 11.52 -8.67 -16.12
C GLY A 122 10.15 -7.99 -16.30
N ARG A 123 9.84 -7.63 -17.55
CA ARG A 123 8.52 -7.13 -17.93
C ARG A 123 7.54 -8.29 -17.99
N ILE A 124 6.40 -8.15 -17.34
CA ILE A 124 5.28 -9.09 -17.47
C ILE A 124 4.61 -8.77 -18.80
N THR A 125 4.60 -9.73 -19.73
CA THR A 125 4.12 -9.52 -21.10
C THR A 125 2.87 -10.31 -21.44
N ASP A 126 2.47 -11.26 -20.59
CA ASP A 126 1.31 -12.11 -20.83
C ASP A 126 0.48 -12.33 -19.54
N PRO A 127 -0.86 -12.46 -19.63
CA PRO A 127 -1.72 -12.70 -18.47
C PRO A 127 -1.37 -13.95 -17.66
N LEU A 128 -0.86 -15.03 -18.26
CA LEU A 128 -0.46 -16.23 -17.51
C LEU A 128 0.71 -15.95 -16.58
N GLN A 129 1.67 -15.14 -17.03
CA GLN A 129 2.79 -14.68 -16.18
C GLN A 129 2.32 -13.80 -15.03
N TRP A 130 1.22 -13.07 -15.18
CA TRP A 130 0.63 -12.25 -14.10
C TRP A 130 -0.10 -13.12 -13.06
N GLU A 131 -0.80 -14.14 -13.55
CA GLU A 131 -1.53 -15.08 -12.73
C GLU A 131 -0.60 -15.98 -11.91
N SER A 132 0.55 -16.40 -12.48
CA SER A 132 1.55 -17.18 -11.73
C SER A 132 2.16 -16.42 -10.54
N LEU A 133 2.08 -15.09 -10.52
CA LEU A 133 2.55 -14.28 -9.39
C LEU A 133 1.58 -14.27 -8.20
N ARG A 134 0.47 -15.01 -8.27
CA ARG A 134 -0.47 -15.14 -7.14
C ARG A 134 0.00 -16.11 -6.08
N GLU A 135 0.84 -17.07 -6.46
CA GLU A 135 1.30 -18.16 -5.60
C GLU A 135 2.65 -17.84 -4.93
N VAL A 136 3.18 -16.64 -5.15
CA VAL A 136 4.49 -16.16 -4.68
C VAL A 136 4.31 -15.11 -3.59
#